data_AF-M0LP57-F1
#
_entry.id   AF-M0LP57-F1
#
_cell.length_a   1.000
_cell.length_b   1.000
_cell.length_c   1.000
_cell.angle_alpha   90.00
_cell.angle_beta   90.00
_cell.angle_gamma   90.00
#
_symmetry.space_group_name_H-M   'P 1'
#
loop_
_entity.id
_entity.type
_entity.pdbx_description
1 polymer ?
#
loop_
_entity_poly.entity_id
_entity_poly.type
_entity_poly.pdbx_seq_one_letter_code
_entity_poly.pdbx_strand_id
1 'polypeptide(L)'
;MTSSETADGRRVWLVERTYSDDEQNLIILTYATTDGKQYFRKERALTSGSDIRETTAAVEAEPSNLGTVNDPELREQYANEAQRMAAEHDPGDAI
;
A
#
# COMPACT_ATOMS: atom_id res chain seq x y z
N MET A 1 8.42 12.10 -26.04
CA MET A 1 7.31 11.11 -26.12
C MET A 1 7.87 9.84 -25.50
N THR A 2 7.55 9.41 -24.28
CA THR A 2 6.34 9.55 -23.44
C THR A 2 6.66 9.32 -21.96
N SER A 3 5.94 10.04 -21.07
CA SER A 3 5.67 9.80 -19.63
C SER A 3 6.88 9.77 -18.66
N SER A 4 6.91 10.47 -17.53
CA SER A 4 5.91 11.29 -16.82
C SER A 4 6.70 12.11 -15.79
N GLU A 5 6.86 13.40 -16.07
CA GLU A 5 7.40 14.40 -15.16
C GLU A 5 6.42 14.56 -13.97
N THR A 6 6.96 14.66 -12.75
CA THR A 6 6.30 14.97 -11.46
C THR A 6 5.37 13.90 -10.86
N ALA A 7 5.76 13.15 -9.83
CA ALA A 7 6.05 13.61 -8.46
C ALA A 7 4.85 14.23 -7.69
N ASP A 8 3.60 13.92 -8.08
CA ASP A 8 2.39 14.19 -7.25
C ASP A 8 1.72 12.89 -6.75
N GLY A 9 2.43 11.75 -6.85
CA GLY A 9 2.00 10.51 -6.22
C GLY A 9 2.04 10.68 -4.69
N ARG A 10 0.91 10.43 -4.02
CA ARG A 10 0.86 10.34 -2.56
C ARG A 10 1.58 9.06 -2.15
N ARG A 11 2.65 9.21 -1.37
CA ARG A 11 3.36 8.10 -0.77
C ARG A 11 2.48 7.43 0.28
N VAL A 12 2.23 6.15 0.10
CA VAL A 12 1.44 5.31 1.00
C VAL A 12 2.28 4.12 1.44
N TRP A 13 2.19 3.78 2.71
CA TRP A 13 2.97 2.75 3.38
C TRP A 13 2.12 1.51 3.62
N LEU A 14 2.71 0.33 3.53
CA LEU A 14 2.00 -0.93 3.76
C LEU A 14 1.52 -0.97 5.21
N VAL A 15 0.20 -1.03 5.41
CA VAL A 15 -0.39 -1.12 6.76
C VAL A 15 -1.00 -2.48 7.02
N GLU A 16 -1.41 -3.19 5.98
CA GLU A 16 -2.01 -4.51 6.13
C GLU A 16 -1.73 -5.37 4.90
N ARG A 17 -1.47 -6.65 5.15
CA ARG A 17 -1.35 -7.69 4.12
C ARG A 17 -2.22 -8.87 4.51
N THR A 18 -3.13 -9.26 3.63
CA THR A 18 -4.03 -10.40 3.86
C THR A 18 -3.92 -11.38 2.71
N TYR A 19 -3.75 -12.66 3.04
CA TYR A 19 -3.73 -13.76 2.08
C TYR A 19 -5.10 -14.43 2.09
N SER A 20 -5.78 -14.41 0.95
CA SER A 20 -7.04 -15.11 0.75
C SER A 20 -6.73 -16.49 0.15
N ASP A 21 -6.93 -17.54 0.96
CA ASP A 21 -6.71 -18.94 0.57
C ASP A 21 -7.93 -19.57 -0.13
N ASP A 22 -9.13 -19.01 0.06
CA ASP A 22 -10.41 -19.56 -0.43
C ASP A 22 -10.67 -19.26 -1.93
N GLU A 23 -10.10 -18.17 -2.44
CA GLU A 23 -10.25 -17.70 -3.81
C GLU A 23 -8.85 -17.59 -4.46
N GLN A 24 -8.32 -18.72 -4.92
CA GLN A 24 -7.18 -18.83 -5.86
C GLN A 24 -6.04 -17.81 -5.64
N ASN A 25 -5.16 -18.06 -4.67
CA ASN A 25 -3.88 -17.37 -4.51
C ASN A 25 -3.98 -15.82 -4.54
N LEU A 26 -4.99 -15.21 -3.92
CA LEU A 26 -5.11 -13.73 -3.90
C LEU A 26 -4.43 -13.14 -2.66
N ILE A 27 -3.63 -12.09 -2.85
CA ILE A 27 -3.14 -11.22 -1.78
C ILE A 27 -3.78 -9.85 -1.90
N ILE A 28 -4.27 -9.37 -0.76
CA ILE A 28 -4.82 -8.03 -0.60
C ILE A 28 -3.77 -7.23 0.18
N LEU A 29 -3.22 -6.22 -0.47
CA LEU A 29 -2.25 -5.30 0.11
C LEU A 29 -2.95 -3.96 0.34
N THR A 30 -3.05 -3.55 1.60
CA THR A 30 -3.58 -2.24 1.97
C THR A 30 -2.42 -1.35 2.36
N TYR A 31 -2.32 -0.22 1.66
CA TYR A 31 -1.39 0.84 1.96
C TYR A 31 -2.15 2.05 2.48
N ALA A 32 -1.55 2.84 3.36
CA ALA A 32 -2.15 4.07 3.84
C ALA A 32 -1.13 5.19 3.93
N THR A 33 -1.65 6.41 3.85
CA THR A 33 -0.85 7.61 4.18
C THR A 33 -0.46 7.59 5.66
N THR A 34 0.66 8.20 6.02
CA THR A 34 1.08 8.38 7.43
C THR A 34 0.09 9.22 8.26
N ASP A 35 -0.82 9.92 7.59
CA ASP A 35 -1.93 10.67 8.18
C ASP A 35 -3.20 9.79 8.37
N GLY A 36 -3.19 8.56 7.84
CA GLY A 36 -4.28 7.59 7.93
C GLY A 36 -5.57 7.97 7.20
N LYS A 37 -5.70 9.21 6.71
CA LYS A 37 -6.92 9.71 6.07
C LYS A 37 -7.20 9.06 4.73
N GLN A 38 -6.16 8.60 4.06
CA GLN A 38 -6.25 7.99 2.75
C GLN A 38 -5.60 6.61 2.74
N TYR A 39 -6.21 5.68 2.01
CA TYR A 39 -5.75 4.32 1.84
C TYR A 39 -5.78 3.91 0.36
N PHE A 40 -4.91 2.98 0.00
CA PHE A 40 -4.80 2.38 -1.31
C PHE A 40 -4.86 0.87 -1.15
N ARG A 41 -5.85 0.23 -1.74
CA ARG A 41 -5.99 -1.23 -1.73
C ARG A 41 -5.56 -1.79 -3.07
N LYS A 42 -4.66 -2.76 -3.05
CA LYS A 42 -4.15 -3.45 -4.23
C LYS A 42 -4.35 -4.95 -4.07
N GLU A 43 -5.14 -5.52 -4.96
CA GLU A 43 -5.44 -6.94 -4.98
C GLU A 43 -4.63 -7.61 -6.09
N ARG A 44 -3.99 -8.73 -5.78
CA ARG A 44 -3.10 -9.40 -6.73
C ARG A 44 -3.20 -10.90 -6.61
N ALA A 45 -3.29 -11.58 -7.75
CA ALA A 45 -3.13 -13.04 -7.80
C ALA A 45 -1.63 -13.41 -7.76
N LEU A 46 -1.24 -14.27 -6.83
CA LEU A 46 0.05 -14.96 -6.82
C LEU A 46 -0.02 -16.12 -7.80
N THR A 47 0.34 -15.88 -9.05
CA THR A 47 0.61 -16.98 -9.98
C THR A 47 1.95 -17.60 -9.59
N SER A 48 2.00 -18.92 -9.38
CA SER A 48 3.12 -19.69 -8.79
C SER A 48 4.44 -19.71 -9.61
N GLY A 49 4.64 -18.77 -10.54
CA GLY A 49 5.58 -18.90 -11.66
C GLY A 49 6.75 -17.93 -11.72
N SER A 50 7.18 -17.30 -10.62
CA SER A 50 8.36 -16.38 -10.56
C SER A 50 8.07 -14.87 -10.73
N ASP A 51 6.85 -14.41 -10.46
CA ASP A 51 6.48 -12.99 -10.45
C ASP A 51 6.34 -12.45 -9.01
N ILE A 52 7.32 -12.73 -8.14
CA ILE A 52 7.42 -12.04 -6.85
C ILE A 52 7.91 -10.62 -7.15
N ARG A 53 7.04 -9.73 -7.66
CA ARG A 53 7.33 -8.29 -7.52
C ARG A 53 7.39 -8.05 -6.02
N GLU A 54 8.58 -7.66 -5.57
CA GLU A 54 8.87 -7.36 -4.18
C GLU A 54 7.78 -6.44 -3.63
N THR A 55 7.16 -6.83 -2.51
CA THR A 55 6.20 -5.98 -1.81
C THR A 55 7.04 -4.88 -1.17
N THR A 56 6.99 -3.68 -1.72
CA THR A 56 7.74 -2.56 -1.16
C THR A 56 7.06 -2.04 0.09
N ALA A 57 7.85 -1.53 1.04
CA ALA A 57 7.35 -0.91 2.27
C ALA A 57 6.42 0.27 1.97
N ALA A 58 6.69 1.03 0.90
CA ALA A 58 5.81 2.07 0.39
C ALA A 58 5.62 1.98 -1.12
N VAL A 59 4.52 2.56 -1.59
CA VAL A 59 4.27 2.79 -3.02
C VAL A 59 3.81 4.24 -3.24
N GLU A 60 4.07 4.74 -4.43
CA GLU A 60 3.55 6.04 -4.87
C GLU A 60 2.23 5.77 -5.62
N ALA A 61 1.13 6.23 -5.03
CA ALA A 61 -0.20 6.07 -5.60
C ALA A 61 -0.80 7.45 -5.91
N GLU A 62 -1.51 7.56 -7.03
CA GLU A 62 -2.18 8.80 -7.38
C GLU A 62 -3.33 9.09 -6.39
N PRO A 63 -3.52 10.34 -5.95
CA PRO A 63 -4.57 10.69 -5.00
C PRO A 63 -5.98 10.32 -5.49
N SER A 64 -6.21 10.29 -6.81
CA SER A 64 -7.46 9.85 -7.41
C SER A 64 -7.75 8.34 -7.25
N ASN A 65 -6.71 7.54 -7.00
CA ASN A 65 -6.83 6.10 -6.72
C ASN A 65 -6.92 5.82 -5.21
N LEU A 66 -6.75 6.84 -4.35
CA LEU A 66 -6.81 6.67 -2.90
C LEU A 66 -8.26 6.76 -2.40
N GLY A 67 -8.68 5.74 -1.67
CA GLY A 67 -9.90 5.78 -0.87
C GLY A 67 -9.70 6.69 0.35
N THR A 68 -10.80 7.27 0.85
CA THR A 68 -10.79 8.07 2.09
C THR A 68 -11.30 7.21 3.25
N VAL A 69 -10.59 7.25 4.37
CA VAL A 69 -10.99 6.58 5.61
C VAL A 69 -11.94 7.49 6.39
N ASN A 70 -13.21 7.09 6.45
CA ASN A 70 -14.25 7.83 7.19
C ASN A 70 -14.24 7.50 8.68
N ASP A 71 -13.79 6.30 9.04
CA ASP A 71 -13.70 5.86 10.44
C ASP A 71 -12.50 6.48 11.15
N PRO A 72 -12.69 7.20 12.27
CA PRO A 72 -11.59 7.80 13.01
C PRO A 72 -10.67 6.74 13.62
N GLU A 73 -11.23 5.65 14.15
CA GLU A 73 -10.45 4.55 14.74
C GLU A 73 -9.56 3.87 13.68
N LEU A 74 -10.11 3.60 12.49
CA LEU A 74 -9.37 2.99 11.39
C LEU A 74 -8.28 3.94 10.87
N ARG A 75 -8.57 5.24 10.81
CA ARG A 75 -7.60 6.27 10.43
C ARG A 75 -6.42 6.29 11.39
N GLU A 76 -6.66 6.27 12.70
CA GLU A 76 -5.59 6.26 13.69
C GLU A 76 -4.75 4.99 13.62
N GLN A 77 -5.39 3.82 13.44
CA GLN A 77 -4.69 2.55 13.22
C GLN A 77 -3.76 2.62 11.99
N TYR A 78 -4.29 3.02 10.84
CA TYR A 78 -3.53 3.13 9.61
C TYR A 78 -2.41 4.17 9.70
N ALA A 79 -2.65 5.31 10.34
CA ALA A 79 -1.62 6.32 10.56
C ALA A 79 -0.47 5.76 11.40
N ASN A 80 -0.76 5.13 12.54
CA ASN A 80 0.26 4.55 13.41
C ASN A 80 1.11 3.50 12.68
N GLU A 81 0.48 2.56 11.98
CA GLU A 81 1.22 1.50 11.28
C GLU A 81 2.03 2.06 10.10
N ALA A 82 1.45 2.99 9.33
CA ALA A 82 2.16 3.66 8.23
C ALA A 82 3.37 4.45 8.74
N GLN A 83 3.23 5.16 9.86
CA GLN A 83 4.34 5.88 10.49
C GLN A 83 5.42 4.93 11.00
N ARG A 84 5.02 3.77 11.54
CA ARG A 84 5.94 2.77 12.04
C ARG A 84 6.75 2.15 10.90
N MET A 85 6.07 1.71 9.84
CA MET A 85 6.71 1.24 8.60
C MET A 85 7.63 2.29 8.00
N ALA A 86 7.23 3.56 7.99
CA ALA A 86 8.05 4.67 7.52
C ALA A 86 9.30 4.95 8.37
N ALA A 87 9.25 4.62 9.65
CA ALA A 87 10.36 4.78 10.57
C ALA A 87 11.34 3.60 10.54
N GLU A 88 10.82 2.38 10.30
CA GLU A 88 11.61 1.14 10.29
C GLU A 88 12.18 0.81 8.91
N HIS A 89 11.49 1.20 7.82
CA HIS A 89 11.83 0.83 6.45
C HIS A 89 11.92 2.05 5.52
N ASP A 90 12.85 1.99 4.57
CA ASP A 90 12.86 2.92 3.44
C ASP A 90 11.68 2.58 2.50
N PRO A 91 11.05 3.55 1.83
CA PRO A 91 9.97 3.25 0.90
C PRO A 91 10.30 2.24 -0.20
N GLY A 92 11.56 2.13 -0.63
CA GLY A 92 12.01 1.15 -1.62
C GLY A 92 12.40 -0.20 -1.03
N ASP A 93 12.32 -0.37 0.29
CA ASP A 93 12.72 -1.59 0.99
C ASP A 93 11.69 -2.70 0.76
N ALA A 94 12.18 -3.94 0.57
CA ALA A 94 11.34 -5.10 0.30
C ALA A 94 10.91 -5.79 1.61
N ILE A 95 9.61 -6.08 1.74
CA ILE A 95 8.94 -6.66 2.92
C ILE A 95 8.38 -8.07 2.63
#